data_AF-A0A6A4J0E1-F1
#
_entry.id   AF-A0A6A4J0E1-F1
#
_cell.length_a   1.000
_cell.length_b   1.000
_cell.length_c   1.000
_cell.angle_alpha   90.00
_cell.angle_beta   90.00
_cell.angle_gamma   90.00
#
_symmetry.space_group_name_H-M   'P 1'
#
loop_
_entity.id
_entity.type
_entity.pdbx_description
1 polymer ?
#
loop_
_entity_poly.entity_id
_entity_poly.type
_entity_poly.pdbx_seq_one_letter_code
_entity_poly.pdbx_strand_id
1 'polypeptide(L)'
;MTDDPTEGLTEEQLIELIDQDEHAELDEEEPKKKMNLQTVNNLLSNLEEAINIAIDEDPDLDRAVQFRDQIRLASLQYRDLQTTLTVGAQQKRITSYFSKIN
;
A
#
# COMPACT_ATOMS: atom_id res chain seq x y z
N MET A 1 -15.86 14.22 -17.34
CA MET A 1 -16.17 13.00 -16.59
C MET A 1 -14.87 12.24 -16.52
N THR A 2 -14.18 12.33 -15.39
CA THR A 2 -12.99 11.51 -15.13
C THR A 2 -13.52 10.19 -14.61
N ASP A 3 -13.64 9.21 -15.50
CA ASP A 3 -13.88 7.83 -15.10
C ASP A 3 -12.65 7.42 -14.29
N ASP A 4 -12.77 7.49 -12.98
CA ASP A 4 -11.73 7.07 -12.06
C ASP A 4 -11.62 5.54 -12.19
N PRO A 5 -10.53 4.99 -12.73
CA PRO A 5 -10.39 3.54 -12.90
C PRO A 5 -10.28 2.79 -11.57
N THR A 6 -10.28 3.49 -10.43
CA THR A 6 -10.39 2.94 -9.09
C THR A 6 -11.85 2.66 -8.68
N GLU A 7 -12.84 3.21 -9.40
CA GLU A 7 -14.26 3.11 -9.05
C GLU A 7 -14.77 1.68 -9.28
N GLY A 8 -14.69 0.84 -8.25
CA GLY A 8 -15.34 -0.47 -8.21
C GLY A 8 -14.46 -1.69 -7.87
N LEU A 9 -13.22 -1.52 -7.41
CA LEU A 9 -12.39 -2.65 -6.94
C LEU A 9 -12.29 -2.68 -5.42
N THR A 10 -12.39 -3.89 -4.85
CA THR A 10 -12.10 -4.11 -3.43
C THR A 10 -10.60 -4.31 -3.20
N GLU A 11 -10.16 -4.09 -1.97
CA GLU A 11 -8.75 -4.21 -1.57
C GLU A 11 -8.18 -5.61 -1.86
N GLU A 12 -8.99 -6.65 -1.66
CA GLU A 12 -8.59 -8.05 -1.91
C GLU A 12 -8.27 -8.31 -3.39
N GLN A 13 -9.01 -7.70 -4.32
CA GLN A 13 -8.80 -7.87 -5.76
C GLN A 13 -7.50 -7.21 -6.24
N LEU A 14 -7.06 -6.14 -5.57
CA LEU A 14 -5.79 -5.47 -5.88
C LEU A 14 -4.60 -6.30 -5.39
N ILE A 15 -4.74 -6.98 -4.25
CA ILE A 15 -3.70 -7.83 -3.67
C ILE A 15 -3.43 -9.05 -4.57
N GLU A 16 -4.48 -9.73 -5.06
CA GLU A 16 -4.34 -10.90 -5.95
C GLU A 16 -3.59 -10.58 -7.27
N LEU A 17 -3.74 -9.36 -7.81
CA LEU A 17 -3.07 -8.93 -9.05
C LEU A 17 -1.58 -8.62 -8.84
N ILE A 18 -1.18 -8.34 -7.61
CA ILE A 18 0.23 -8.07 -7.27
C ILE A 18 0.97 -9.39 -7.03
N ASP A 19 0.33 -10.34 -6.34
CA ASP A 19 0.91 -11.65 -6.03
C ASP A 19 1.12 -12.52 -7.30
N GLN A 20 0.38 -12.27 -8.39
CA GLN A 20 0.59 -12.93 -9.68
C GLN A 20 1.96 -12.65 -10.32
N ASP A 21 2.70 -11.63 -9.83
CA ASP A 21 4.03 -11.25 -10.34
C ASP A 21 5.19 -11.97 -9.63
N GLU A 22 4.98 -12.50 -8.42
CA GLU A 22 6.01 -13.29 -7.72
C GLU A 22 6.29 -14.64 -8.41
N HIS A 23 5.44 -15.04 -9.37
CA HIS A 23 5.57 -16.29 -10.14
C HIS A 23 5.96 -16.10 -11.61
N ALA A 24 6.25 -14.88 -12.06
CA ALA A 24 6.84 -14.63 -13.37
C ALA A 24 8.37 -14.78 -13.29
N GLU A 25 8.89 -15.95 -13.66
CA GLU A 25 10.32 -16.24 -13.59
C GLU A 25 11.19 -15.29 -14.46
N LEU A 26 12.44 -15.11 -13.98
CA LEU A 26 13.69 -14.76 -14.68
C LEU A 26 14.17 -13.29 -14.62
N ASP A 27 15.00 -12.95 -13.62
CA ASP A 27 16.42 -12.62 -13.81
C ASP A 27 17.16 -12.48 -12.46
N GLU A 28 18.41 -12.97 -12.42
CA GLU A 28 19.28 -13.12 -11.24
C GLU A 28 19.84 -11.79 -10.70
N GLU A 29 19.01 -10.95 -10.09
CA GLU A 29 19.47 -10.05 -9.01
C GLU A 29 18.76 -10.48 -7.73
N GLU A 30 19.49 -10.68 -6.62
CA GLU A 30 18.89 -10.95 -5.31
C GLU A 30 17.70 -9.99 -5.11
N PRO A 31 16.45 -10.49 -5.07
CA PRO A 31 15.31 -9.61 -5.03
C PRO A 31 15.37 -8.93 -3.67
N LYS A 32 15.77 -7.65 -3.64
CA LYS A 32 15.50 -6.78 -2.50
C LYS A 32 14.02 -6.97 -2.23
N LYS A 33 13.69 -7.67 -1.14
CA LYS A 33 12.35 -8.13 -0.82
C LYS A 33 11.41 -6.93 -0.90
N LYS A 34 10.75 -6.75 -2.04
CA LYS A 34 9.81 -5.65 -2.24
C LYS A 34 8.64 -5.96 -1.31
N MET A 35 8.28 -5.03 -0.43
CA MET A 35 7.11 -5.22 0.42
C MET A 35 5.87 -5.31 -0.49
N ASN A 36 5.10 -6.39 -0.35
CA ASN A 36 3.84 -6.52 -1.07
C ASN A 36 2.77 -5.57 -0.49
N LEU A 37 1.72 -5.30 -1.27
CA LEU A 37 0.71 -4.30 -0.91
C LEU A 37 -0.01 -4.64 0.41
N GLN A 38 -0.30 -5.92 0.64
CA GLN A 38 -0.88 -6.38 1.90
C GLN A 38 0.00 -6.00 3.11
N THR A 39 1.32 -6.18 3.01
CA THR A 39 2.25 -5.82 4.08
C THR A 39 2.25 -4.31 4.32
N VAL A 40 2.21 -3.50 3.26
CA VAL A 40 2.16 -2.04 3.36
C VAL A 40 0.84 -1.56 3.98
N ASN A 41 -0.30 -2.15 3.60
CA ASN A 41 -1.61 -1.82 4.16
C ASN A 41 -1.70 -2.18 5.64
N ASN A 42 -1.22 -3.36 6.03
CA ASN A 42 -1.17 -3.78 7.43
C ASN A 42 -0.30 -2.83 8.28
N LEU A 43 0.85 -2.40 7.74
CA LEU A 43 1.72 -1.43 8.42
C LEU A 43 1.04 -0.08 8.60
N LEU A 44 0.37 0.45 7.56
CA LEU A 44 -0.36 1.71 7.64
C LEU A 44 -1.51 1.65 8.66
N SER A 45 -2.25 0.54 8.68
CA SER A 45 -3.35 0.32 9.65
C SER A 45 -2.83 0.29 11.09
N ASN A 46 -1.75 -0.44 11.36
CA ASN A 46 -1.12 -0.48 12.70
C ASN A 46 -0.61 0.90 13.14
N LEU A 47 -0.09 1.71 12.21
CA LEU A 47 0.37 3.07 12.53
C LEU A 47 -0.80 4.00 12.86
N GLU A 48 -1.95 3.84 12.19
CA GLU A 48 -3.16 4.59 12.52
C GLU A 48 -3.73 4.19 13.90
N GLU A 49 -3.70 2.90 14.24
CA GLU A 49 -4.08 2.42 15.57
C GLU A 49 -3.16 3.01 16.66
N ALA A 50 -1.84 3.03 16.44
CA ALA A 50 -0.89 3.62 17.38
C ALA A 50 -1.11 5.13 17.59
N ILE A 51 -1.52 5.86 16.54
CA ILE A 51 -1.92 7.28 16.65
C ILE A 51 -3.16 7.42 17.52
N ASN A 52 -4.17 6.56 17.33
CA ASN A 52 -5.42 6.64 18.09
C ASN A 52 -5.19 6.35 19.58
N ILE A 53 -4.41 5.32 19.91
CA ILE A 53 -4.02 5.01 21.29
C ILE A 53 -3.29 6.20 21.94
N ALA A 54 -2.37 6.84 21.23
CA ALA A 54 -1.68 8.01 21.75
C ALA A 54 -2.61 9.21 22.02
N ILE A 55 -3.69 9.37 21.25
CA ILE A 55 -4.69 10.43 21.46
C ILE A 55 -5.56 10.10 22.69
N ASP A 56 -5.98 8.85 22.82
CA ASP A 56 -6.98 8.45 23.82
C ASP A 56 -6.37 8.16 25.20
N GLU A 57 -5.11 7.68 25.24
CA GLU A 57 -4.48 7.18 26.47
C GLU A 57 -3.34 8.05 27.00
N ASP A 58 -2.79 9.00 26.22
CA ASP A 58 -1.69 9.84 26.69
C ASP A 58 -2.22 11.01 27.56
N PRO A 59 -1.84 11.07 28.86
CA PRO A 59 -2.24 12.18 29.74
C PRO A 59 -1.58 13.52 29.38
N ASP A 60 -0.54 13.52 28.55
CA ASP A 60 0.19 14.68 28.08
C ASP A 60 -0.15 14.98 26.60
N LEU A 61 -1.01 15.98 26.40
CA LEU A 61 -1.50 16.36 25.08
C LEU A 61 -0.37 16.80 24.13
N ASP A 62 0.64 17.51 24.63
CA ASP A 62 1.74 18.01 23.80
C ASP A 62 2.63 16.86 23.32
N ARG A 63 2.87 15.88 24.21
CA ARG A 63 3.57 14.64 23.84
C ARG A 63 2.78 13.79 22.85
N ALA A 64 1.47 13.65 23.05
CA ALA A 64 0.58 12.93 22.14
C ALA A 64 0.61 13.51 20.73
N VAL A 65 0.55 14.84 20.61
CA VAL A 65 0.62 15.56 19.33
C VAL A 65 1.97 15.34 18.65
N GLN A 66 3.09 15.48 19.39
CA GLN A 66 4.42 15.24 18.83
C GLN A 66 4.61 13.80 18.35
N PHE A 67 4.16 12.82 19.13
CA PHE A 67 4.24 11.41 18.78
C PHE A 67 3.42 11.09 17.52
N ARG A 68 2.18 11.60 17.45
CA ARG A 68 1.33 11.48 16.27
C ARG A 68 1.99 12.07 15.02
N ASP A 69 2.58 13.26 15.14
CA ASP A 69 3.20 13.94 14.00
C ASP A 69 4.44 13.16 13.51
N GLN A 70 5.22 12.59 14.43
CA GLN A 70 6.34 11.71 14.07
C GLN A 70 5.88 10.43 13.35
N ILE A 71 4.81 9.78 13.82
CA ILE A 71 4.25 8.61 13.13
C ILE A 71 3.72 8.99 11.75
N ARG A 72 3.02 10.13 11.63
CA ARG A 72 2.53 10.61 10.33
C ARG A 72 3.65 10.88 9.35
N LEU A 73 4.74 11.51 9.80
CA LEU A 73 5.91 11.75 8.94
C LEU A 73 6.53 10.44 8.48
N ALA A 74 6.65 9.45 9.37
CA ALA A 74 7.17 8.13 9.04
C ALA A 74 6.24 7.36 8.07
N SER A 75 4.91 7.57 8.15
CA SER A 75 3.94 6.85 7.31
C SER A 75 3.85 7.39 5.86
N LEU A 76 4.34 8.60 5.58
CA LEU A 76 4.32 9.18 4.23
C LEU A 76 4.98 8.28 3.18
N GLN A 77 6.17 7.75 3.50
CA GLN A 77 6.92 6.89 2.58
C GLN A 77 6.17 5.60 2.25
N TYR A 78 5.43 5.05 3.22
CA TYR A 78 4.62 3.85 3.04
C TYR A 78 3.34 4.15 2.25
N ARG A 79 2.77 5.34 2.38
CA ARG A 79 1.63 5.79 1.53
C ARG A 79 2.04 5.99 0.08
N ASP A 80 3.23 6.54 -0.16
CA ASP A 80 3.78 6.67 -1.52
C ASP A 80 4.05 5.29 -2.14
N LEU A 81 4.60 4.36 -1.35
CA LEU A 81 4.81 2.98 -1.76
C LEU A 81 3.47 2.27 -2.06
N GLN A 82 2.46 2.42 -1.19
CA GLN A 82 1.12 1.89 -1.40
C GLN A 82 0.54 2.40 -2.73
N THR A 83 0.60 3.71 -2.97
CA THR A 83 0.13 4.35 -4.21
C THR A 83 0.83 3.74 -5.43
N THR A 84 2.16 3.62 -5.35
CA THR A 84 2.97 3.04 -6.44
C THR A 84 2.58 1.60 -6.74
N LEU A 85 2.40 0.77 -5.69
CA LEU A 85 2.00 -0.63 -5.83
C LEU A 85 0.59 -0.76 -6.43
N THR A 86 -0.36 0.07 -5.97
CA THR A 86 -1.73 0.09 -6.50
C THR A 86 -1.76 0.50 -7.98
N VAL A 87 -1.05 1.55 -8.36
CA VAL A 87 -0.95 1.97 -9.77
C VAL A 87 -0.30 0.88 -10.62
N GLY A 88 0.76 0.24 -10.11
CA GLY A 88 1.40 -0.88 -10.79
C GLY A 88 0.46 -2.07 -11.01
N ALA A 89 -0.35 -2.41 -10.01
CA ALA A 89 -1.35 -3.48 -10.11
C ALA A 89 -2.42 -3.16 -11.17
N GLN A 90 -2.89 -1.92 -11.21
CA GLN A 90 -3.85 -1.47 -12.21
C GLN A 90 -3.29 -1.51 -13.63
N GLN A 91 -2.05 -1.06 -13.82
CA GLN A 91 -1.38 -1.12 -15.12
C GLN A 91 -1.21 -2.57 -15.58
N LYS A 92 -0.77 -3.48 -14.69
CA LYS A 92 -0.68 -4.92 -14.98
C LYS A 92 -2.01 -5.52 -15.41
N ARG A 93 -3.10 -5.15 -14.72
CA ARG A 93 -4.45 -5.55 -15.12
C ARG A 93 -4.68 -5.14 -16.57
N ILE A 94 -4.58 -3.84 -16.87
CA ILE A 94 -4.81 -3.30 -18.21
C ILE A 94 -3.96 -4.05 -19.26
N THR A 95 -2.67 -4.22 -19.03
CA THR A 95 -1.77 -4.91 -19.98
C THR A 95 -2.08 -6.40 -20.12
N SER A 96 -2.46 -7.09 -19.03
CA SER A 96 -2.85 -8.51 -19.07
C SER A 96 -4.17 -8.76 -19.79
N TYR A 97 -5.10 -7.77 -19.77
CA TYR A 97 -6.30 -7.82 -20.60
C TYR A 97 -5.95 -7.78 -22.09
N PHE A 98 -5.03 -6.91 -22.50
CA PHE A 98 -4.62 -6.82 -23.90
C PHE A 98 -3.77 -8.00 -24.39
N SER A 99 -2.96 -8.61 -23.51
CA SER A 99 -2.16 -9.80 -23.87
C SER A 99 -3.00 -11.07 -24.07
N LYS A 100 -4.22 -11.13 -23.53
CA LYS A 100 -5.15 -12.28 -23.68
C LYS A 100 -6.07 -12.17 -24.91
N ILE A 101 -6.09 -11.03 -25.59
CA ILE A 101 -6.96 -10.76 -26.75
C ILE A 101 -6.25 -11.08 -28.09
N ASN A 102 -4.92 -11.29 -28.06
CA ASN A 102 -4.13 -11.84 -29.18
C ASN A 102 -3.90 -13.34 -29.01
#